data_AF-A0A942KG30-F1
#
_entry.id   AF-A0A942KG30-F1
#
_cell.length_a   1.000
_cell.length_b   1.000
_cell.length_c   1.000
_cell.angle_alpha   90.00
_cell.angle_beta   90.00
_cell.angle_gamma   90.00
#
_symmetry.space_group_name_H-M   'P 1'
#
loop_
_entity.id
_entity.type
_entity.pdbx_description
1 polymer ?
#
loop_
_entity_poly.entity_id
_entity_poly.type
_entity_poly.pdbx_seq_one_letter_code
_entity_poly.pdbx_strand_id
1 'polypeptide(L)'
;MIDDFKAYSNDLIEVRYSKSRCTHAAECVKGLRRVFNVRQRPWINVDNASVEEIVEVIHRCPSGALEYTIKQPQESKDHDQD
;
A
#
# COMPACT_ATOMS: atom_id res chain seq x y z
N MET A 1 -8.01 -10.22 -20.04
CA MET A 1 -8.27 -10.51 -18.61
C MET A 1 -8.28 -9.18 -17.88
N ILE A 2 -9.38 -8.82 -17.23
CA ILE A 2 -9.50 -7.58 -16.44
C ILE A 2 -9.07 -7.95 -15.01
N ASP A 3 -7.92 -7.44 -14.57
CA ASP A 3 -7.43 -7.64 -13.21
C ASP A 3 -8.27 -6.72 -12.28
N ASP A 4 -9.01 -7.30 -11.33
CA ASP A 4 -9.88 -6.56 -10.41
C ASP A 4 -9.03 -5.87 -9.35
N PHE A 5 -8.70 -4.62 -9.62
CA PHE A 5 -7.98 -3.76 -8.71
C PHE A 5 -8.92 -2.87 -7.93
N LYS A 6 -8.80 -2.90 -6.60
CA LYS A 6 -9.43 -1.93 -5.72
C LYS A 6 -8.43 -0.85 -5.36
N ALA A 7 -8.71 0.38 -5.78
CA ALA A 7 -7.91 1.55 -5.44
C ALA A 7 -8.44 2.21 -4.15
N TYR A 8 -7.51 2.59 -3.28
CA TYR A 8 -7.72 3.32 -2.04
C TYR A 8 -6.74 4.47 -2.04
N SER A 9 -7.22 5.70 -2.14
CA SER A 9 -6.34 6.85 -2.25
C SER A 9 -6.77 7.97 -1.32
N ASN A 10 -5.79 8.71 -0.81
CA ASN A 10 -5.98 10.01 -0.17
C ASN A 10 -5.25 11.10 -0.98
N ASP A 11 -5.00 12.23 -0.35
CA ASP A 11 -4.27 13.37 -0.90
C ASP A 11 -2.79 13.07 -1.17
N LEU A 12 -2.18 12.12 -0.46
CA LEU A 12 -0.72 11.87 -0.48
C LEU A 12 -0.32 10.58 -1.22
N ILE A 13 -1.18 9.55 -1.21
CA ILE A 13 -0.89 8.22 -1.77
C ILE A 13 -2.15 7.53 -2.29
N GLU A 14 -1.99 6.75 -3.35
CA GLU A 14 -2.96 5.78 -3.84
C GLU A 14 -2.40 4.36 -3.69
N VAL A 15 -3.12 3.49 -3.01
CA VAL A 15 -2.82 2.07 -2.86
C VAL A 15 -3.83 1.25 -3.66
N ARG A 16 -3.33 0.36 -4.52
CA ARG A 16 -4.13 -0.57 -5.30
C ARG A 16 -3.93 -1.99 -4.79
N TYR A 17 -5.03 -2.72 -4.70
CA TYR A 17 -5.04 -4.11 -4.25
C TYR A 17 -5.69 -5.00 -5.30
N SER A 18 -4.98 -6.05 -5.71
CA SER A 18 -5.54 -7.14 -6.52
C SER A 18 -5.81 -8.37 -5.67
N LYS A 19 -7.07 -8.78 -5.62
CA LYS A 19 -7.46 -10.03 -4.93
C LYS A 19 -6.90 -11.25 -5.65
N SER A 20 -6.80 -11.20 -6.97
CA SER A 20 -6.34 -12.31 -7.81
C SER A 20 -4.87 -12.66 -7.59
N ARG A 21 -4.04 -11.67 -7.24
CA ARG A 21 -2.62 -11.86 -6.95
C ARG A 21 -2.34 -12.18 -5.48
N CYS A 22 -3.27 -11.87 -4.58
CA CYS A 22 -3.04 -12.00 -3.14
C CYS A 22 -2.96 -13.46 -2.70
N THR A 23 -1.80 -13.87 -2.18
CA THR A 23 -1.56 -15.23 -1.64
C THR A 23 -1.98 -15.38 -0.17
N HIS A 24 -2.65 -14.38 0.41
CA HIS A 24 -3.05 -14.36 1.83
C HIS A 24 -1.90 -14.55 2.84
N ALA A 25 -0.68 -14.08 2.50
CA ALA A 25 0.48 -14.12 3.39
C ALA A 25 0.28 -13.35 4.73
N ALA A 26 -0.72 -12.48 4.80
CA ALA A 26 -1.08 -11.65 5.96
C ALA A 26 0.00 -10.66 6.44
N GLU A 27 1.09 -10.49 5.68
CA GLU A 27 2.17 -9.54 6.02
C GLU A 27 1.68 -8.09 6.09
N CYS A 28 0.73 -7.70 5.23
CA CYS A 28 0.13 -6.36 5.29
C CYS A 28 -0.65 -6.11 6.59
N VAL A 29 -1.47 -7.07 7.01
CA VAL A 29 -2.29 -6.97 8.23
C VAL A 29 -1.44 -7.09 9.49
N LYS A 30 -0.37 -7.91 9.48
CA LYS A 30 0.57 -8.04 10.60
C LYS A 30 1.48 -6.83 10.74
N GLY A 31 1.96 -6.29 9.62
CA GLY A 31 2.87 -5.14 9.61
C GLY A 31 2.15 -3.84 9.98
N LEU A 32 0.95 -3.59 9.44
CA LEU A 32 0.26 -2.31 9.63
C LEU A 32 -1.25 -2.48 9.75
N ARG A 33 -1.68 -3.11 10.84
CA ARG A 33 -3.10 -3.40 11.13
C ARG A 33 -4.01 -2.18 11.20
N ARG A 34 -3.45 -1.00 11.50
CA ARG A 34 -4.17 0.29 11.51
C ARG A 34 -4.61 0.73 10.10
N VAL A 35 -3.84 0.35 9.07
CA VAL A 35 -4.17 0.61 7.66
C VAL A 35 -4.88 -0.58 7.04
N PHE A 36 -4.32 -1.79 7.17
CA PHE A 36 -4.85 -3.02 6.59
C PHE A 36 -5.67 -3.80 7.62
N ASN A 37 -6.99 -3.56 7.64
CA ASN A 37 -7.91 -4.18 8.58
C ASN A 37 -9.08 -4.86 7.87
N VAL A 38 -9.00 -6.18 7.71
CA VAL A 38 -10.06 -7.01 7.10
C VAL A 38 -11.41 -6.95 7.85
N ARG A 39 -11.44 -6.47 9.09
CA ARG A 39 -12.68 -6.29 9.88
C ARG A 39 -13.34 -4.93 9.66
N GLN A 40 -12.65 -3.97 9.05
CA GLN A 40 -13.20 -2.64 8.78
C GLN A 40 -13.59 -2.47 7.31
N ARG A 41 -14.48 -1.51 7.06
CA ARG A 41 -14.98 -1.14 5.74
C ARG A 41 -14.85 0.39 5.63
N PRO A 42 -13.95 0.92 4.79
CA PRO A 42 -13.00 0.21 3.93
C PRO A 42 -11.93 -0.57 4.73
N TRP A 43 -11.43 -1.66 4.17
CA TRP A 43 -10.44 -2.52 4.84
C TRP A 43 -8.99 -2.05 4.66
N ILE A 44 -8.75 -1.15 3.69
CA ILE A 44 -7.51 -0.38 3.55
C ILE A 44 -7.84 1.06 3.86
N ASN A 45 -7.18 1.64 4.85
CA ASN A 45 -7.35 3.04 5.21
C ASN A 45 -5.98 3.74 5.25
N VAL A 46 -5.61 4.34 4.12
CA VAL A 46 -4.31 5.02 3.91
C VAL A 46 -4.12 6.28 4.76
N ASP A 47 -5.16 6.74 5.45
CA ASP A 47 -5.11 7.89 6.35
C ASP A 47 -4.62 7.53 7.77
N ASN A 48 -4.64 6.24 8.12
CA ASN A 48 -4.28 5.79 9.47
C ASN A 48 -2.76 5.66 9.71
N ALA A 49 -1.94 5.90 8.69
CA ALA A 49 -0.48 5.87 8.83
C ALA A 49 0.18 6.77 7.77
N SER A 50 1.47 7.06 7.98
CA SER A 50 2.28 7.81 7.02
C SER A 50 2.51 7.00 5.74
N VAL A 51 2.72 7.71 4.63
CA VAL A 51 3.06 7.13 3.33
C VAL A 51 4.23 6.16 3.43
N GLU A 52 5.27 6.52 4.18
CA GLU A 52 6.47 5.70 4.37
C GLU A 52 6.17 4.33 4.99
N GLU A 53 5.37 4.28 6.05
CA GLU A 53 4.99 3.01 6.69
C GLU A 53 4.14 2.14 5.78
N ILE A 54 3.23 2.77 5.02
CA ILE A 54 2.39 2.06 4.05
C ILE A 54 3.28 1.43 2.98
N VAL A 55 4.24 2.19 2.44
CA VAL A 55 5.18 1.73 1.43
C VAL A 55 6.03 0.57 1.96
N GLU A 56 6.60 0.69 3.16
CA GLU A 56 7.41 -0.37 3.75
C GLU A 56 6.64 -1.70 3.86
N VAL A 57 5.38 -1.64 4.28
CA VAL A 57 4.52 -2.81 4.42
C VAL A 57 4.12 -3.39 3.07
N ILE A 58 3.92 -2.55 2.06
CA ILE A 58 3.66 -3.00 0.69
C ILE A 58 4.89 -3.71 0.11
N HIS A 59 6.10 -3.23 0.38
CA HIS A 59 7.36 -3.86 -0.05
C HIS A 59 7.57 -5.25 0.57
N ARG A 60 7.04 -5.48 1.77
CA ARG A 60 7.06 -6.81 2.41
C ARG A 60 6.12 -7.82 1.74
N CYS A 61 5.27 -7.41 0.79
CA CYS A 61 4.32 -8.30 0.12
C CYS A 61 5.04 -9.16 -0.95
N PRO A 62 5.22 -10.48 -0.73
CA PRO A 62 5.97 -11.33 -1.68
C PRO A 62 5.21 -11.59 -2.99
N SER A 63 3.90 -11.35 -2.99
CA SER A 63 3.02 -11.62 -4.13
C SER A 63 2.87 -10.46 -5.11
N GLY A 64 3.33 -9.25 -4.74
CA GLY A 64 3.08 -8.04 -5.54
C GLY A 64 1.59 -7.70 -5.70
N ALA A 65 0.75 -8.19 -4.79
CA ALA A 65 -0.71 -7.95 -4.83
C ALA A 65 -1.11 -6.53 -4.40
N LEU A 66 -0.18 -5.81 -3.78
CA LEU A 66 -0.34 -4.43 -3.34
C LEU A 66 0.59 -3.55 -4.17
N GLU A 67 0.04 -2.51 -4.77
CA GLU A 67 0.77 -1.51 -5.54
C GLU A 67 0.48 -0.14 -4.91
N TYR A 68 1.42 0.80 -5.00
CA TYR A 68 1.21 2.15 -4.53
C TYR A 68 1.68 3.18 -5.54
N THR A 69 1.10 4.38 -5.45
CA THR A 69 1.47 5.55 -6.23
C THR A 69 1.46 6.75 -5.31
N ILE A 70 2.60 7.39 -5.12
CA ILE A 70 2.71 8.60 -4.30
C ILE A 70 2.18 9.77 -5.13
N LYS A 71 1.16 10.44 -4.62
CA LYS A 71 0.64 11.69 -5.16
C LYS A 71 1.47 12.81 -4.54
N GLN A 72 2.56 13.17 -5.20
CA GLN A 72 3.46 14.21 -4.72
C GLN A 72 2.73 15.57 -4.53
N PRO A 73 3.21 16.38 -3.58
CA PRO A 73 4.21 17.38 -3.97
C PRO A 73 5.54 17.11 -3.26
N GLN A 74 6.59 16.78 -4.04
CA GLN A 74 8.06 16.83 -3.82
C GLN A 74 8.58 16.75 -2.35
N GLU A 75 9.60 15.97 -1.97
CA GLU A 75 10.99 16.04 -2.45
C GLU A 75 11.91 15.02 -1.71
N SER A 76 13.20 15.00 -2.10
CA SER A 76 14.36 14.24 -1.60
C SER A 76 14.48 12.75 -1.96
N LYS A 77 14.80 12.48 -3.23
CA LYS A 77 15.87 11.51 -3.51
C LYS A 77 17.20 12.24 -3.27
N ASP A 78 17.74 12.12 -2.07
CA ASP A 78 19.18 12.20 -1.88
C ASP A 78 19.76 11.00 -2.64
N HIS A 79 20.33 11.28 -3.81
CA HIS A 79 21.14 10.32 -4.54
C HIS A 79 22.47 11.03 -4.79
N ASP A 80 23.23 11.15 -3.70
CA ASP A 80 24.68 11.24 -3.78
C ASP A 80 25.20 9.99 -4.50
N GLN A 81 25.79 10.19 -5.66
CA GLN A 81 26.56 9.16 -6.35
C GLN A 81 27.78 9.86 -6.96
N ASP A 82 28.89 9.71 -6.23
CA ASP A 82 30.30 10.01 -6.53
C ASP A 82 30.73 9.68 -7.97
#